data_AF-A0A0N1GWA2-F1
#
_entry.id   AF-A0A0N1GWA2-F1
#
_cell.length_a   1.000
_cell.length_b   1.000
_cell.length_c   1.000
_cell.angle_alpha   90.00
_cell.angle_beta   90.00
_cell.angle_gamma   90.00
#
_symmetry.space_group_name_H-M   'P 1'
#
loop_
_entity.id
_entity.type
_entity.pdbx_description
1 polymer ?
#
loop_
_entity_poly.entity_id
_entity_poly.type
_entity_poly.pdbx_seq_one_letter_code
_entity_poly.pdbx_strand_id
1 'polypeptide(L)'
;MLIAQRPSLTEEVVDEFRSRFVIEPLEPGFGYTLGNSLRRTLLSSIPGAAVTSIRIDGVLHEFTTVPGVKEDVTDLILNIKQLVVSSEQDEPVVMYLRKQGPGLVTAADIA
;
A
#
# COMPACT_ATOMS: atom_id res chain seq x y z
N MET A 1 23.44 32.58 12.36
CA MET A 1 24.04 31.68 11.36
C MET A 1 23.63 32.16 9.98
N LEU A 2 24.58 32.38 9.07
CA LEU A 2 24.28 32.64 7.67
C LEU A 2 23.98 31.29 7.01
N ILE A 3 22.77 31.10 6.49
CA ILE A 3 22.46 29.95 5.63
C ILE A 3 23.30 30.14 4.36
N ALA A 4 24.31 29.29 4.17
CA ALA A 4 25.33 29.47 3.12
C ALA A 4 24.76 29.39 1.69
N GLN A 5 23.69 28.61 1.49
CA GLN A 5 22.96 28.48 0.23
C GLN A 5 21.57 27.89 0.49
N ARG A 6 20.54 28.38 -0.22
CA ARG A 6 19.18 27.83 -0.10
C ARG A 6 19.14 26.43 -0.73
N PRO A 7 18.69 25.39 -0.02
CA PRO A 7 18.49 24.07 -0.62
C PRO A 7 17.41 24.12 -1.70
N SER A 8 17.62 23.35 -2.76
CA SER A 8 16.67 23.10 -3.83
C SER A 8 16.21 21.64 -3.79
N LEU A 9 14.99 21.38 -4.26
CA LEU A 9 14.42 20.05 -4.41
C LEU A 9 14.21 19.80 -5.91
N THR A 10 14.80 18.72 -6.42
CA THR A 10 14.63 18.27 -7.80
C THR A 10 14.01 16.88 -7.81
N GLU A 11 13.06 16.66 -8.72
CA GLU A 11 12.43 15.35 -8.95
C GLU A 11 12.95 14.73 -10.24
N GLU A 12 13.36 13.45 -10.16
CA GLU A 12 13.64 12.57 -11.28
C GLU A 12 12.54 11.50 -11.30
N VAL A 13 11.62 11.59 -12.26
CA VAL A 13 10.54 10.59 -12.45
C VAL A 13 11.15 9.33 -13.09
N VAL A 14 11.03 8.19 -12.41
CA VAL A 14 11.57 6.90 -12.88
C VAL A 14 10.48 6.07 -13.58
N ASP A 15 9.27 6.08 -13.03
CA ASP A 15 8.07 5.42 -13.55
C ASP A 15 6.81 6.11 -12.97
N GLU A 16 5.62 5.73 -13.41
CA GLU A 16 4.33 6.34 -13.00
C GLU A 16 4.16 6.43 -11.46
N PHE A 17 4.56 5.39 -10.73
CA PHE A 17 4.46 5.33 -9.27
C PHE A 17 5.81 5.34 -8.55
N ARG A 18 6.88 5.81 -9.23
CA ARG A 18 8.23 5.83 -8.67
C ARG A 18 9.00 7.08 -9.09
N SER A 19 9.35 7.92 -8.11
CA SER A 19 10.21 9.09 -8.29
C SER A 19 11.43 9.05 -7.36
N ARG A 20 12.51 9.74 -7.77
CA ARG A 20 13.67 10.04 -6.94
C ARG A 20 13.75 11.53 -6.69
N PHE A 21 13.83 11.91 -5.41
CA PHE A 21 13.95 13.30 -4.99
C PHE A 21 15.37 13.58 -4.52
N VAL A 22 15.97 14.68 -5.00
CA VAL A 22 17.31 15.14 -4.61
C VAL A 22 17.18 16.50 -3.95
N ILE A 23 17.69 16.63 -2.72
CA ILE A 23 17.72 17.88 -1.96
C ILE A 23 19.16 18.32 -1.79
N GLU A 24 19.53 19.46 -2.40
CA GLU A 24 20.88 19.99 -2.34
C GLU A 24 20.97 21.52 -2.52
N PRO A 25 22.03 22.17 -2.01
CA PRO A 25 23.00 21.62 -1.06
C PRO A 25 22.45 21.63 0.37
N LEU A 26 22.93 20.72 1.20
CA LEU A 26 22.67 20.67 2.64
C LEU A 26 23.97 20.89 3.41
N GLU A 27 23.87 21.49 4.59
CA GLU A 27 25.00 21.56 5.51
C GLU A 27 25.46 20.14 5.89
N PRO A 28 26.78 19.92 6.11
CA PRO A 28 27.30 18.62 6.53
C PRO A 28 26.52 18.05 7.72
N GLY A 29 26.03 16.82 7.58
CA GLY A 29 25.23 16.13 8.60
C GLY A 29 23.72 16.29 8.47
N PHE A 30 23.20 17.37 7.87
CA PHE A 30 21.74 17.58 7.73
C PHE A 30 21.07 16.53 6.84
N GLY A 31 21.79 15.95 5.88
CA GLY A 31 21.28 14.85 5.05
C GLY A 31 20.80 13.65 5.87
N TYR A 32 21.50 13.29 6.94
CA TYR A 32 21.08 12.18 7.82
C TYR A 32 19.87 12.56 8.67
N THR A 33 19.87 13.77 9.25
CA THR A 33 18.79 14.30 10.07
C THR A 33 17.47 14.36 9.31
N LEU A 34 17.50 14.89 8.09
CA LEU A 34 16.33 14.99 7.23
C LEU A 34 15.98 13.64 6.60
N GLY A 35 16.95 12.89 6.10
CA GLY A 35 16.72 11.64 5.36
C GLY A 35 15.99 10.57 6.18
N ASN A 36 16.44 10.32 7.42
CA ASN A 36 15.77 9.33 8.27
C ASN A 36 14.36 9.79 8.69
N SER A 37 14.21 11.08 8.99
CA SER A 37 12.92 11.66 9.36
C SER A 37 11.93 11.57 8.20
N LEU A 38 12.32 12.01 7.00
CA LEU A 38 11.51 11.94 5.78
C LEU A 38 11.11 10.51 5.44
N ARG A 39 12.05 9.55 5.49
CA ARG A 39 11.76 8.13 5.25
C ARG A 39 10.67 7.63 6.19
N ARG A 40 10.76 7.94 7.49
CA ARG A 40 9.76 7.51 8.48
C ARG A 40 8.42 8.17 8.22
N THR A 41 8.39 9.49 8.05
CA THR A 41 7.16 10.23 7.78
C THR A 41 6.45 9.71 6.54
N LEU A 42 7.17 9.46 5.44
CA LEU A 42 6.58 8.92 4.20
C LEU A 42 6.03 7.50 4.36
N LEU A 43 6.68 6.64 5.16
CA LEU A 43 6.24 5.25 5.34
C LEU A 43 5.13 5.07 6.38
N SER A 44 4.98 5.98 7.34
CA SER A 44 4.09 5.75 8.50
C SER A 44 3.09 6.87 8.81
N SER A 45 3.20 8.04 8.17
CA SER A 45 2.39 9.21 8.53
C SER A 45 1.48 9.70 7.42
N ILE A 46 1.45 9.00 6.28
CA ILE A 46 0.50 9.26 5.21
C ILE A 46 -0.76 8.42 5.49
N PRO A 47 -1.94 9.04 5.70
CA PRO A 47 -3.20 8.32 5.85
C PRO A 47 -3.51 7.48 4.60
N GLY A 48 -4.05 6.28 4.80
CA GLY A 48 -4.44 5.38 3.72
C GLY A 48 -5.43 4.34 4.23
N ALA A 49 -6.02 3.59 3.30
CA ALA A 49 -6.92 2.48 3.61
C ALA A 49 -6.31 1.16 3.19
N ALA A 50 -6.61 0.10 3.93
CA ALA A 50 -6.18 -1.26 3.62
C ALA A 50 -7.17 -2.26 4.22
N VAL A 51 -7.18 -3.49 3.70
CA VAL A 51 -8.02 -4.57 4.23
C VAL A 51 -7.47 -5.02 5.58
N THR A 52 -8.32 -4.95 6.62
CA THR A 52 -7.94 -5.31 7.99
C THR A 52 -8.26 -6.78 8.32
N SER A 53 -9.34 -7.32 7.76
CA SER A 53 -9.77 -8.69 7.97
C SER A 53 -10.57 -9.20 6.76
N ILE A 54 -10.59 -10.52 6.57
CA ILE A 54 -11.39 -11.18 5.55
C ILE A 54 -12.16 -12.34 6.17
N ARG A 55 -13.31 -12.66 5.58
CA ARG A 55 -14.07 -13.86 5.91
C ARG A 55 -14.47 -14.56 4.62
N ILE A 56 -14.04 -15.81 4.49
CA ILE A 56 -14.36 -16.66 3.34
C ILE A 56 -15.38 -17.70 3.80
N ASP A 57 -16.47 -17.83 3.07
CA ASP A 57 -17.53 -18.79 3.43
C ASP A 57 -17.02 -20.23 3.26
N GLY A 58 -17.40 -21.11 4.19
CA GLY A 58 -16.95 -22.50 4.22
C GLY A 58 -15.48 -22.72 4.60
N VAL A 59 -14.71 -21.66 4.93
CA VAL A 59 -13.31 -21.74 5.36
C VAL A 59 -13.20 -21.43 6.84
N LEU A 60 -12.63 -22.37 7.61
CA LEU A 60 -12.45 -22.22 9.05
C LEU A 60 -11.07 -21.68 9.46
N HIS A 61 -10.04 -21.92 8.64
CA HIS A 61 -8.67 -21.46 8.89
C HIS A 61 -7.90 -21.26 7.59
N GLU A 62 -6.78 -20.56 7.67
CA GLU A 62 -5.96 -20.10 6.55
C GLU A 62 -5.21 -21.21 5.81
N PHE A 63 -5.07 -22.39 6.41
CA PHE A 63 -4.37 -23.54 5.80
C PHE A 63 -5.28 -24.51 5.01
N THR A 64 -6.48 -24.08 4.64
CA THR A 64 -7.38 -24.89 3.79
C THR A 64 -7.36 -24.43 2.34
N THR A 65 -7.87 -25.29 1.46
CA THR A 65 -8.22 -24.92 0.08
C THR A 65 -9.67 -24.43 0.01
N VAL A 66 -9.99 -23.66 -1.03
CA VAL A 66 -11.37 -23.21 -1.30
C VAL A 66 -11.94 -24.06 -2.43
N PRO A 67 -13.06 -24.79 -2.22
CA PRO A 67 -13.66 -25.59 -3.29
C PRO A 67 -13.99 -24.75 -4.53
N GLY A 68 -13.55 -25.21 -5.70
CA GLY A 68 -13.81 -24.54 -6.98
C GLY A 68 -12.87 -23.37 -7.31
N VAL A 69 -11.88 -23.09 -6.44
CA VAL A 69 -10.83 -22.09 -6.68
C VAL A 69 -9.49 -22.81 -6.83
N LYS A 70 -8.60 -22.26 -7.67
CA LYS A 70 -7.30 -22.87 -7.95
C LYS A 70 -6.28 -22.54 -6.85
N GLU A 71 -6.31 -21.31 -6.37
CA GLU A 71 -5.49 -20.77 -5.28
C GLU A 71 -5.93 -21.31 -3.91
N ASP A 72 -4.98 -21.46 -2.99
CA ASP A 72 -5.30 -21.74 -1.59
C ASP A 72 -5.63 -20.44 -0.81
N VAL A 73 -6.05 -20.58 0.45
CA VAL A 73 -6.46 -19.43 1.25
C VAL A 73 -5.27 -18.49 1.53
N THR A 74 -4.05 -19.01 1.68
CA THR A 74 -2.85 -18.18 1.87
C THR A 74 -2.53 -17.33 0.65
N ASP A 75 -2.62 -17.90 -0.55
CA ASP A 75 -2.46 -17.17 -1.82
C ASP A 75 -3.51 -16.06 -1.94
N LEU A 76 -4.77 -16.36 -1.61
CA LEU A 76 -5.85 -15.37 -1.60
C LEU A 76 -5.56 -14.23 -0.62
N ILE A 77 -5.08 -14.54 0.60
CA ILE A 77 -4.70 -13.53 1.59
C ILE A 77 -3.59 -12.62 1.05
N LEU A 78 -2.57 -13.18 0.39
CA LEU A 78 -1.48 -12.39 -0.19
C LEU A 78 -1.97 -11.47 -1.31
N ASN A 79 -2.83 -11.96 -2.20
CA ASN A 79 -3.45 -11.15 -3.25
C ASN A 79 -4.31 -10.02 -2.67
N ILE A 80 -5.07 -10.30 -1.61
CA ILE A 80 -5.90 -9.28 -0.95
C ILE A 80 -5.03 -8.21 -0.26
N LYS A 81 -3.88 -8.59 0.33
CA LYS A 81 -2.95 -7.61 0.92
C LYS A 81 -2.32 -6.67 -0.11
N GLN A 82 -2.28 -7.06 -1.38
CA GLN A 82 -1.80 -6.21 -2.47
C GLN A 82 -2.88 -5.27 -3.03
N LEU A 83 -4.14 -5.40 -2.58
CA LEU A 83 -5.24 -4.57 -3.04
C LEU A 83 -5.03 -3.11 -2.59
N VAL A 84 -4.99 -2.19 -3.55
CA VAL A 84 -4.93 -0.75 -3.30
C VAL A 84 -6.35 -0.19 -3.24
N VAL A 85 -6.73 0.35 -2.09
CA VAL A 85 -8.04 0.97 -1.84
C VAL A 85 -7.88 2.32 -1.16
N SER A 86 -8.87 3.19 -1.35
CA SER A 86 -9.04 4.43 -0.61
C SER A 86 -10.43 4.45 0.04
N SER A 87 -10.53 4.99 1.25
CA SER A 87 -11.79 5.20 1.96
C SER A 87 -11.86 6.66 2.39
N GLU A 88 -13.02 7.28 2.21
CA GLU A 88 -13.33 8.61 2.79
C GLU A 88 -13.94 8.50 4.18
N GLN A 89 -14.25 7.29 4.64
CA GLN A 89 -14.78 7.01 5.98
C GLN A 89 -13.66 6.61 6.91
N ASP A 90 -13.65 7.19 8.11
CA ASP A 90 -12.73 6.84 9.20
C ASP A 90 -13.18 5.59 9.99
N GLU A 91 -14.43 5.14 9.78
CA GLU A 91 -14.97 3.92 10.40
C GLU A 91 -14.76 2.68 9.52
N PRO A 92 -14.66 1.47 10.10
CA PRO A 92 -14.52 0.24 9.33
C PRO A 92 -15.69 0.00 8.37
N VAL A 93 -15.39 -0.10 7.07
CA VAL A 93 -16.36 -0.44 6.02
C VAL A 93 -16.23 -1.91 5.63
N VAL A 94 -17.37 -2.60 5.49
CA VAL A 94 -17.42 -3.99 5.03
C VAL A 94 -17.80 -4.01 3.54
N MET A 95 -16.99 -4.67 2.73
CA MET A 95 -17.23 -4.92 1.31
C MET A 95 -17.49 -6.41 1.06
N TYR A 96 -18.13 -6.74 -0.06
CA TYR A 96 -18.46 -8.11 -0.42
C TYR A 96 -17.96 -8.46 -1.82
N LEU A 97 -17.33 -9.62 -1.95
CA LEU A 97 -16.92 -10.20 -3.23
C LEU A 97 -17.74 -11.45 -3.50
N ARG A 98 -18.50 -11.47 -4.60
CA ARG A 98 -19.30 -12.63 -5.02
C ARG A 98 -19.20 -12.80 -6.54
N LYS A 99 -18.69 -13.95 -6.98
CA LYS A 99 -18.64 -14.33 -8.39
C LYS A 99 -19.09 -15.77 -8.54
N GLN A 100 -19.86 -16.05 -9.58
CA GLN A 100 -20.33 -17.39 -9.93
C GLN A 100 -19.94 -17.74 -11.36
N GLY A 101 -19.76 -19.04 -11.60
CA GLY A 101 -19.34 -19.58 -12.88
C GLY A 101 -17.81 -19.56 -13.06
N PRO A 102 -17.31 -20.22 -14.12
CA PRO A 102 -15.89 -20.28 -14.40
C PRO A 102 -15.36 -18.91 -14.86
N GLY A 103 -14.22 -18.49 -14.32
CA GLY A 103 -13.54 -17.28 -14.77
C GLY A 103 -12.57 -16.71 -13.73
N LEU A 104 -11.79 -15.71 -14.16
CA LEU A 104 -10.89 -14.98 -13.28
C LEU A 104 -11.69 -14.00 -12.42
N VAL A 105 -11.42 -13.99 -11.11
CA VAL A 105 -11.92 -12.95 -10.19
C VAL A 105 -10.92 -11.81 -10.14
N THR A 106 -11.40 -10.57 -10.20
CA THR A 106 -10.57 -9.35 -10.19
C THR A 106 -11.03 -8.40 -9.10
N ALA A 107 -10.19 -7.42 -8.75
CA ALA A 107 -10.55 -6.37 -7.77
C ALA A 107 -11.82 -5.59 -8.15
N ALA A 108 -12.13 -5.49 -9.45
CA ALA A 108 -13.33 -4.82 -9.94
C ALA A 108 -14.63 -5.60 -9.65
N ASP A 109 -14.55 -6.87 -9.25
CA ASP A 109 -15.70 -7.68 -8.87
C ASP A 109 -16.15 -7.43 -7.40
N ILE A 110 -15.42 -6.60 -6.65
CA ILE A 110 -15.74 -6.24 -5.26
C ILE A 110 -16.84 -5.16 -5.26
N ALA A 111 -17.88 -5.37 -4.44
CA ALA A 111 -18.99 -4.44 -4.22
C ALA A 111 -18.98 -3.84 -2.81
#